data_AF-A0A5N5SY40-F1
#
_entry.id   AF-A0A5N5SY40-F1
#
_cell.length_a   1.000
_cell.length_b   1.000
_cell.length_c   1.000
_cell.angle_alpha   90.00
_cell.angle_beta   90.00
_cell.angle_gamma   90.00
#
_symmetry.space_group_name_H-M   'P 1'
#
loop_
_entity.id
_entity.type
_entity.pdbx_description
1 polymer ?
#
loop_
_entity_poly.entity_id
_entity_poly.type
_entity_poly.pdbx_seq_one_letter_code
_entity_poly.pdbx_strand_id
1 'polypeptide(L)'
;MSFLRELNMKICLPVHQLLKAVVILLIMCSYTSKNICLANEINFTVNPNCSIDCDKPWLIYGKNEGENNTVHYLWSAMELPSFVIAVSVPEAEIQVNWTELQEGKPGAIYFSKVPENTFGISFQTLILFNDRNDTGKIDNIPEEEKKYASLSDFEWNVSPSENVTGQTKFTFSSTIYKGRKMANDSKISFSVVAYDENGRGESLPHLITKPSSFQIEIALNHLFIDFNTYDSHGYRNYGTDDDVIPISGFYYPRWAVDTIVVSDDLPKEDGERGFHMENDKSLDDEYTPGVFDLSSITTEGARESSDELMGGYLQWRPVCYLTSDKDINFSTYPNLNNSLPPIDLEHIDNANRSLFYVLFGNNINNLIGFQTSVAFGLSKDGFYTKYNYTEWTFSMGLGAVPDESFSTLIIIIISVAVGIPALLFIFGGAYLAMRKLTRGRGQILITEE
;
A
#
# COMPACT_ATOMS: atom_id res chain seq x y z
N MET A 1 18.28 67.87 45.28
CA MET A 1 17.15 67.88 44.31
C MET A 1 17.68 67.51 42.94
N SER A 2 17.72 66.22 42.62
CA SER A 2 18.14 65.75 41.29
C SER A 2 17.53 64.36 41.07
N PHE A 3 16.20 64.32 41.03
CA PHE A 3 15.43 63.16 40.64
C PHE A 3 14.73 63.55 39.35
N LEU A 4 15.38 63.32 38.21
CA LEU A 4 14.83 63.30 36.84
C LEU A 4 15.99 63.21 35.85
N ARG A 5 16.33 61.98 35.41
CA ARG A 5 16.72 61.71 34.02
C ARG A 5 16.89 60.21 33.77
N GLU A 6 16.36 59.81 32.61
CA GLU A 6 16.71 58.63 31.82
C GLU A 6 16.14 57.27 32.23
N LEU A 7 14.93 57.00 31.73
CA LEU A 7 14.55 55.68 31.23
C LEU A 7 13.73 55.86 29.94
N ASN A 8 14.41 56.31 28.89
CA ASN A 8 13.95 56.18 27.51
C ASN A 8 14.56 54.90 26.93
N MET A 9 14.02 53.76 27.31
CA MET A 9 14.43 52.48 26.72
C MET A 9 13.70 52.32 25.37
N LYS A 10 14.24 52.97 24.33
CA LYS A 10 13.90 52.63 22.94
C LYS A 10 14.43 51.23 22.66
N ILE A 11 13.57 50.21 22.73
CA ILE A 11 13.87 48.91 22.14
C ILE A 11 13.72 49.07 20.62
N CYS A 12 14.73 49.65 19.98
CA CYS A 12 14.94 49.56 18.53
C CYS A 12 15.70 48.25 18.27
N LEU A 13 15.00 47.13 18.31
CA LEU A 13 15.54 45.92 17.68
C LEU A 13 15.53 46.17 16.17
N PRO A 14 16.68 46.11 15.48
CA PRO A 14 16.73 46.28 14.03
C PRO A 14 15.83 45.22 13.38
N VAL A 15 15.08 45.57 12.33
CA VAL A 15 14.25 44.61 11.57
C VAL A 15 15.06 43.38 11.15
N HIS A 16 16.36 43.56 10.89
CA HIS A 16 17.30 42.49 10.59
C HIS A 16 17.53 41.47 11.74
N GLN A 17 17.39 41.87 13.01
CA GLN A 17 17.49 40.96 14.16
C GLN A 17 16.18 40.20 14.42
N LEU A 18 15.03 40.82 14.18
CA LEU A 18 13.73 40.15 14.19
C LEU A 18 13.61 39.14 13.05
N LEU A 19 14.07 39.50 11.85
CA LEU A 19 14.14 38.58 10.71
C LEU A 19 15.07 37.40 11.00
N LYS A 20 16.24 37.66 11.61
CA LYS A 20 17.14 36.60 12.08
C LYS A 20 16.50 35.70 13.13
N ALA A 21 15.77 36.26 14.10
CA ALA A 21 15.10 35.47 15.13
C ALA A 21 13.98 34.59 14.55
N VAL A 22 13.20 35.09 13.59
CA VAL A 22 12.17 34.31 12.89
C VAL A 22 12.81 33.22 12.01
N VAL A 23 13.88 33.53 11.28
CA VAL A 23 14.63 32.55 10.50
C VAL A 23 15.26 31.50 11.41
N ILE A 24 15.83 31.87 12.56
CA ILE A 24 16.35 30.93 13.55
C ILE A 24 15.23 30.09 14.16
N LEU A 25 14.04 30.64 14.42
CA LEU A 25 12.90 29.89 14.94
C LEU A 25 12.37 28.89 13.89
N LEU A 26 12.32 29.28 12.62
CA LEU A 26 11.96 28.40 11.49
C LEU A 26 13.01 27.31 11.28
N ILE A 27 14.29 27.65 11.39
CA ILE A 27 15.40 26.68 11.35
C ILE A 27 15.31 25.74 12.55
N MET A 28 15.10 26.24 13.77
CA MET A 28 14.96 25.44 14.99
C MET A 28 13.71 24.55 14.96
N CYS A 29 12.60 25.00 14.36
CA CYS A 29 11.42 24.17 14.09
C CYS A 29 11.68 23.11 13.01
N SER A 30 12.55 23.38 12.03
CA SER A 30 13.02 22.36 11.08
C SER A 30 14.06 21.38 11.67
N TYR A 31 14.60 21.71 12.85
CA TYR A 31 15.55 20.88 13.62
C TYR A 31 14.88 20.12 14.78
N THR A 32 13.59 19.81 14.68
CA THR A 32 12.98 18.77 15.53
C THR A 32 13.54 17.41 15.13
N SER A 33 14.57 16.99 15.86
CA SER A 33 15.10 15.62 15.99
C SER A 33 14.84 14.67 14.82
N LYS A 34 15.68 14.75 13.78
CA LYS A 34 16.04 13.51 13.07
C LYS A 34 16.83 12.67 14.06
N ASN A 35 16.15 11.82 14.83
CA ASN A 35 16.82 10.66 15.39
C ASN A 35 17.37 9.91 14.18
N ILE A 36 18.70 9.90 14.04
CA ILE A 36 19.38 9.02 13.09
C ILE A 36 19.21 7.62 13.69
N CYS A 37 18.09 6.98 13.38
CA CYS A 37 18.00 5.53 13.49
C CYS A 37 18.90 4.99 12.36
N LEU A 38 19.89 4.18 12.73
CA LEU A 38 20.60 3.37 11.75
C LEU A 38 19.54 2.48 11.10
N ALA A 39 19.29 2.68 9.81
CA ALA A 39 18.42 1.81 9.05
C ALA A 39 19.10 0.44 8.96
N ASN A 40 18.37 -0.61 9.37
CA ASN A 40 18.85 -1.97 9.19
C ASN A 40 18.51 -2.39 7.76
N GLU A 41 19.52 -2.84 7.03
CA GLU A 41 19.38 -3.34 5.65
C GLU A 41 18.53 -4.61 5.66
N ILE A 42 17.49 -4.67 4.84
CA ILE A 42 16.65 -5.87 4.73
C ILE A 42 17.34 -6.86 3.81
N ASN A 43 17.80 -7.97 4.37
CA ASN A 43 18.51 -8.99 3.61
C ASN A 43 17.54 -9.98 2.98
N PHE A 44 17.43 -9.96 1.65
CA PHE A 44 16.63 -10.91 0.88
C PHE A 44 17.48 -12.05 0.30
N THR A 45 16.95 -13.27 0.40
CA THR A 45 17.54 -14.48 -0.14
C THR A 45 16.51 -15.28 -0.92
N VAL A 46 16.91 -15.80 -2.08
CA VAL A 46 16.09 -16.75 -2.85
C VAL A 46 16.47 -18.15 -2.42
N ASN A 47 15.47 -18.96 -2.07
CA ASN A 47 15.61 -20.33 -1.59
C ASN A 47 16.61 -20.46 -0.40
N PRO A 48 16.31 -19.84 0.75
CA PRO A 48 17.22 -19.78 1.90
C PRO A 48 17.69 -21.16 2.36
N ASN A 49 19.00 -21.41 2.35
CA ASN A 49 19.60 -22.69 2.76
C ASN A 49 19.13 -23.92 1.95
N CYS A 50 18.67 -23.72 0.71
CA CYS A 50 18.27 -24.82 -0.17
C CYS A 50 19.48 -25.58 -0.73
N SER A 51 19.40 -26.91 -0.68
CA SER A 51 20.46 -27.82 -1.15
C SER A 51 20.01 -28.84 -2.19
N ILE A 52 18.70 -28.93 -2.50
CA ILE A 52 18.11 -29.94 -3.38
C ILE A 52 17.12 -29.27 -4.34
N ASP A 53 17.35 -29.39 -5.65
CA ASP A 53 16.46 -28.94 -6.74
C ASP A 53 15.97 -27.48 -6.58
N CYS A 54 16.93 -26.58 -6.33
CA CYS A 54 16.69 -25.16 -6.01
C CYS A 54 16.71 -24.26 -7.24
N ASP A 55 16.61 -24.82 -8.45
CA ASP A 55 16.72 -24.09 -9.71
C ASP A 55 15.54 -23.12 -9.94
N LYS A 56 14.39 -23.43 -9.31
CA LYS A 56 13.21 -22.57 -9.33
C LYS A 56 13.14 -21.70 -8.07
N PRO A 57 12.72 -20.43 -8.17
CA PRO A 57 12.58 -19.50 -7.04
C PRO A 57 11.32 -19.81 -6.22
N TRP A 58 11.33 -20.93 -5.48
CA TRP A 58 10.19 -21.41 -4.71
C TRP A 58 9.80 -20.49 -3.55
N LEU A 59 10.78 -19.87 -2.90
CA LEU A 59 10.58 -18.98 -1.76
C LEU A 59 11.61 -17.84 -1.79
N ILE A 60 11.12 -16.61 -1.68
CA ILE A 60 11.94 -15.44 -1.38
C ILE A 60 11.74 -15.10 0.08
N TYR A 61 12.85 -15.02 0.81
CA TYR A 61 12.84 -14.71 2.24
C TYR A 61 13.64 -13.45 2.51
N GLY A 62 12.99 -12.45 3.10
CA GLY A 62 13.60 -11.24 3.63
C GLY A 62 13.62 -11.24 5.15
N LYS A 63 14.70 -10.74 5.74
CA LYS A 63 14.83 -10.57 7.19
C LYS A 63 15.26 -9.15 7.52
N ASN A 64 14.51 -8.48 8.39
CA ASN A 64 14.86 -7.20 8.99
C ASN A 64 15.02 -7.37 10.51
N GLU A 65 16.25 -7.44 10.98
CA GLU A 65 16.57 -7.63 12.40
C GLU A 65 16.56 -6.28 13.12
N GLY A 66 15.65 -6.10 14.08
CA GLY A 66 15.62 -4.97 15.00
C GLY A 66 16.26 -5.31 16.36
N GLU A 67 16.31 -4.33 17.27
CA GLU A 67 16.86 -4.54 18.61
C GLU A 67 16.02 -5.51 19.46
N ASN A 68 14.69 -5.45 19.32
CA ASN A 68 13.75 -6.21 20.15
C ASN A 68 12.94 -7.24 19.37
N ASN A 69 12.87 -7.11 18.05
CA ASN A 69 12.05 -7.95 17.19
C ASN A 69 12.73 -8.14 15.83
N THR A 70 12.25 -9.11 15.05
CA THR A 70 12.64 -9.31 13.67
C THR A 70 11.40 -9.38 12.81
N VAL A 71 11.39 -8.62 11.71
CA VAL A 71 10.36 -8.68 10.69
C VAL A 71 10.81 -9.63 9.59
N HIS A 72 9.94 -10.57 9.26
CA HIS A 72 10.17 -11.61 8.27
C HIS A 72 9.24 -11.40 7.07
N TYR A 73 9.82 -11.47 5.87
CA TYR A 73 9.10 -11.38 4.61
C TYR A 73 9.17 -12.72 3.90
N LEU A 74 8.03 -13.35 3.62
CA LEU A 74 7.98 -14.60 2.88
C LEU A 74 7.12 -14.40 1.64
N TRP A 75 7.74 -14.46 0.47
CA TRP A 75 7.08 -14.25 -0.82
C TRP A 75 7.25 -15.46 -1.71
N SER A 76 6.15 -15.96 -2.27
CA SER A 76 6.17 -17.13 -3.14
C SER A 76 5.09 -17.03 -4.21
N ALA A 77 5.35 -17.64 -5.36
CA ALA A 77 4.34 -17.94 -6.37
C ALA A 77 4.47 -19.39 -6.84
N MET A 78 4.77 -20.31 -5.90
CA MET A 78 4.95 -21.74 -6.17
C MET A 78 3.70 -22.36 -6.83
N GLU A 79 2.53 -22.11 -6.25
CA GLU A 79 1.25 -22.42 -6.86
C GLU A 79 0.45 -21.12 -7.00
N LEU A 80 0.04 -20.52 -5.89
CA LEU A 80 -0.61 -19.21 -5.88
C LEU A 80 0.35 -18.12 -5.44
N PRO A 81 0.39 -16.95 -6.13
CA PRO A 81 1.07 -15.77 -5.63
C PRO A 81 0.58 -15.43 -4.22
N SER A 82 1.48 -15.56 -3.26
CA SER A 82 1.18 -15.46 -1.83
C SER A 82 2.32 -14.72 -1.13
N PHE A 83 1.95 -13.76 -0.31
CA PHE A 83 2.89 -12.86 0.35
C PHE A 83 2.53 -12.76 1.83
N VAL A 84 3.51 -13.01 2.68
CA VAL A 84 3.37 -13.06 4.14
C VAL A 84 4.40 -12.13 4.77
N ILE A 85 3.98 -11.44 5.82
CA ILE A 85 4.85 -10.73 6.75
C ILE A 85 4.58 -11.24 8.16
N ALA A 86 5.64 -11.45 8.93
CA ALA A 86 5.54 -11.90 10.31
C ALA A 86 6.53 -11.14 11.19
N VAL A 87 6.24 -11.04 12.48
CA VAL A 87 7.15 -10.49 13.49
C VAL A 87 7.40 -11.51 14.58
N SER A 88 8.65 -11.59 15.04
CA SER A 88 9.03 -12.47 16.15
C SER A 88 10.21 -11.91 16.92
N VAL A 89 10.64 -12.65 17.96
CA VAL A 89 11.87 -12.36 18.70
C VAL A 89 13.13 -12.46 17.81
N PRO A 90 14.23 -11.73 18.11
CA PRO A 90 15.42 -11.66 17.25
C PRO A 90 16.12 -13.00 16.96
N GLU A 91 16.04 -13.97 17.87
CA GLU A 91 16.67 -15.29 17.68
C GLU A 91 15.83 -16.25 16.82
N ALA A 92 14.66 -15.81 16.36
CA ALA A 92 13.81 -16.60 15.48
C ALA A 92 14.44 -16.71 14.09
N GLU A 93 14.46 -17.94 13.58
CA GLU A 93 14.98 -18.26 12.25
C GLU A 93 13.96 -19.13 11.52
N ILE A 94 13.88 -18.94 10.21
CA ILE A 94 13.06 -19.81 9.37
C ILE A 94 13.78 -21.14 9.12
N GLN A 95 12.99 -22.21 9.06
CA GLN A 95 13.43 -23.52 8.65
C GLN A 95 12.50 -24.02 7.54
N VAL A 96 13.09 -24.57 6.49
CA VAL A 96 12.38 -24.99 5.29
C VAL A 96 12.72 -26.44 4.99
N ASN A 97 11.69 -27.29 4.97
CA ASN A 97 11.79 -28.63 4.41
C ASN A 97 11.53 -28.55 2.90
N TRP A 98 12.60 -28.44 2.12
CA TRP A 98 12.53 -28.23 0.67
C TRP A 98 11.76 -29.31 -0.08
N THR A 99 11.92 -30.57 0.32
CA THR A 99 11.19 -31.69 -0.31
C THR A 99 9.69 -31.58 -0.06
N GLU A 100 9.28 -31.24 1.17
CA GLU A 100 7.87 -31.06 1.51
C GLU A 100 7.28 -29.80 0.87
N LEU A 101 8.06 -28.71 0.81
CA LEU A 101 7.64 -27.46 0.18
C LEU A 101 7.34 -27.68 -1.30
N GLN A 102 8.26 -28.34 -2.03
CA GLN A 102 8.10 -28.65 -3.46
C GLN A 102 6.92 -29.59 -3.75
N GLU A 103 6.51 -30.39 -2.77
CA GLU A 103 5.33 -31.25 -2.84
C GLU A 103 4.04 -30.55 -2.37
N GLY A 104 4.10 -29.26 -1.99
CA GLY A 104 2.95 -28.51 -1.50
C GLY A 104 2.42 -28.99 -0.14
N LYS A 105 3.27 -29.62 0.69
CA LYS A 105 2.83 -30.20 1.96
C LYS A 105 2.67 -29.15 3.06
N PRO A 106 1.69 -29.34 3.97
CA PRO A 106 1.50 -28.46 5.11
C PRO A 106 2.68 -28.51 6.07
N GLY A 107 3.03 -27.37 6.67
CA GLY A 107 4.11 -27.27 7.67
C GLY A 107 5.53 -27.38 7.12
N ALA A 108 5.72 -27.28 5.80
CA ALA A 108 7.06 -27.35 5.21
C ALA A 108 7.93 -26.13 5.55
N ILE A 109 7.32 -25.02 5.97
CA ILE A 109 8.02 -23.84 6.49
C ILE A 109 7.58 -23.64 7.94
N TYR A 110 8.54 -23.42 8.83
CA TYR A 110 8.27 -23.11 10.22
C TYR A 110 9.36 -22.22 10.81
N PHE A 111 9.00 -21.48 11.87
CA PHE A 111 9.94 -20.67 12.62
C PHE A 111 10.49 -21.44 13.82
N SER A 112 11.76 -21.22 14.15
CA SER A 112 12.39 -21.78 15.35
C SER A 112 11.75 -21.31 16.66
N LYS A 113 11.08 -20.15 16.60
CA LYS A 113 10.24 -19.54 17.64
C LYS A 113 8.92 -19.12 16.99
N VAL A 114 7.80 -19.35 17.68
CA VAL A 114 6.49 -18.96 17.14
C VAL A 114 6.47 -17.44 16.94
N PRO A 115 6.06 -16.93 15.75
CA PRO A 115 5.87 -15.51 15.54
C PRO A 115 4.83 -14.93 16.50
N GLU A 116 5.03 -13.67 16.88
CA GLU A 116 4.11 -12.94 17.74
C GLU A 116 2.89 -12.46 16.96
N ASN A 117 3.06 -12.19 15.66
CA ASN A 117 1.99 -11.79 14.75
C ASN A 117 2.39 -12.09 13.30
N THR A 118 1.41 -12.47 12.50
CA THR A 118 1.52 -12.90 11.10
C THR A 118 0.34 -12.35 10.31
N PHE A 119 0.66 -11.76 9.16
CA PHE A 119 -0.33 -11.23 8.25
C PHE A 119 0.02 -11.58 6.81
N GLY A 120 -0.99 -11.84 5.99
CA GLY A 120 -0.74 -11.72 4.56
C GLY A 120 -1.90 -12.01 3.64
N ILE A 121 -1.55 -12.15 2.36
CA ILE A 121 -2.47 -12.19 1.24
C ILE A 121 -2.08 -13.28 0.24
N SER A 122 -3.08 -13.93 -0.36
CA SER A 122 -2.91 -14.90 -1.43
C SER A 122 -3.90 -14.61 -2.57
N PHE A 123 -3.39 -14.51 -3.79
CA PHE A 123 -4.18 -14.23 -4.98
C PHE A 123 -4.66 -15.54 -5.60
N GLN A 124 -5.98 -15.71 -5.70
CA GLN A 124 -6.61 -16.99 -6.02
C GLN A 124 -6.90 -17.14 -7.51
N THR A 125 -7.65 -16.20 -8.07
CA THR A 125 -8.27 -16.36 -9.39
C THR A 125 -8.42 -15.00 -10.06
N LEU A 126 -8.14 -14.96 -11.37
CA LEU A 126 -8.55 -13.87 -12.23
C LEU A 126 -9.95 -14.12 -12.75
N ILE A 127 -10.80 -13.11 -12.66
CA ILE A 127 -12.14 -13.14 -13.20
C ILE A 127 -12.22 -12.16 -14.38
N LEU A 128 -12.48 -12.68 -15.56
CA LEU A 128 -12.92 -11.88 -16.69
C LEU A 128 -14.45 -11.79 -16.62
N PHE A 129 -15.01 -10.59 -16.61
CA PHE A 129 -16.45 -10.39 -16.56
C PHE A 129 -16.94 -9.40 -17.61
N ASN A 130 -18.18 -9.57 -18.06
CA ASN A 130 -18.78 -8.74 -19.09
C ASN A 130 -19.67 -7.65 -18.45
N ASP A 131 -19.12 -6.44 -18.33
CA ASP A 131 -19.77 -5.30 -17.66
C ASP A 131 -20.70 -4.54 -18.61
N ARG A 132 -21.82 -5.16 -19.00
CA ARG A 132 -22.79 -4.56 -19.95
C ARG A 132 -23.38 -3.23 -19.48
N ASN A 133 -23.46 -3.04 -18.17
CA ASN A 133 -24.01 -1.83 -17.56
C ASN A 133 -22.96 -0.75 -17.31
N ASP A 134 -21.68 -1.02 -17.64
CA ASP A 134 -20.56 -0.10 -17.51
C ASP A 134 -20.47 0.53 -16.11
N THR A 135 -20.44 -0.35 -15.11
CA THR A 135 -20.41 0.02 -13.69
C THR A 135 -19.02 -0.05 -13.07
N GLY A 136 -18.11 -0.84 -13.64
CA GLY A 136 -16.81 -1.19 -13.07
C GLY A 136 -16.86 -2.25 -11.96
N LYS A 137 -18.06 -2.69 -11.55
CA LYS A 137 -18.27 -3.56 -10.40
C LYS A 137 -18.61 -4.99 -10.81
N ILE A 138 -18.14 -5.94 -10.01
CA ILE A 138 -18.43 -7.36 -10.20
C ILE A 138 -19.66 -7.83 -9.40
N ASP A 139 -20.01 -7.12 -8.32
CA ASP A 139 -21.21 -7.34 -7.54
C ASP A 139 -22.43 -7.18 -8.46
N ASN A 140 -23.21 -8.25 -8.66
CA ASN A 140 -24.38 -8.34 -9.57
C ASN A 140 -24.11 -8.74 -11.02
N ILE A 141 -22.88 -9.08 -11.42
CA ILE A 141 -22.66 -9.71 -12.72
C ILE A 141 -23.11 -11.19 -12.66
N PRO A 142 -23.97 -11.67 -13.58
CA PRO A 142 -24.37 -13.09 -13.62
C PRO A 142 -23.19 -14.03 -13.85
N GLU A 143 -23.27 -15.27 -13.36
CA GLU A 143 -22.17 -16.25 -13.48
C GLU A 143 -21.86 -16.64 -14.93
N GLU A 144 -22.87 -16.68 -15.80
CA GLU A 144 -22.69 -16.89 -17.24
C GLU A 144 -21.92 -15.75 -17.94
N GLU A 145 -21.82 -14.58 -17.29
CA GLU A 145 -21.10 -13.41 -17.75
C GLU A 145 -19.72 -13.28 -17.07
N LYS A 146 -19.25 -14.36 -16.43
CA LYS A 146 -17.92 -14.47 -15.82
C LYS A 146 -17.15 -15.65 -16.40
N LYS A 147 -15.83 -15.50 -16.45
CA LYS A 147 -14.85 -16.54 -16.79
C LYS A 147 -13.73 -16.50 -15.76
N TYR A 148 -13.31 -17.68 -15.31
CA TYR A 148 -12.37 -17.83 -14.20
C TYR A 148 -11.06 -18.46 -14.69
N ALA A 149 -9.94 -17.82 -14.37
CA ALA A 149 -8.59 -18.35 -14.57
C ALA A 149 -7.90 -18.45 -13.21
N SER A 150 -7.71 -19.67 -12.71
CA SER A 150 -6.97 -19.89 -11.46
C SER A 150 -5.54 -19.38 -11.62
N LEU A 151 -5.04 -18.62 -10.64
CA LEU A 151 -3.65 -18.16 -10.65
C LEU A 151 -2.65 -19.30 -10.45
N SER A 152 -3.11 -20.47 -10.00
CA SER A 152 -2.31 -21.70 -9.92
C SER A 152 -2.02 -22.34 -11.27
N ASP A 153 -2.79 -21.98 -12.30
CA ASP A 153 -2.62 -22.51 -13.65
C ASP A 153 -1.58 -21.70 -14.46
N PHE A 154 -1.00 -20.66 -13.86
CA PHE A 154 0.06 -19.85 -14.47
C PHE A 154 1.44 -20.38 -14.07
N GLU A 155 2.39 -20.34 -15.00
CA GLU A 155 3.79 -20.67 -14.69
C GLU A 155 4.53 -19.39 -14.30
N TRP A 156 4.84 -19.25 -13.01
CA TRP A 156 5.46 -18.06 -12.45
C TRP A 156 6.97 -18.09 -12.57
N ASN A 157 7.52 -17.03 -13.16
CA ASN A 157 8.95 -16.73 -13.12
C ASN A 157 9.19 -15.56 -12.16
N VAL A 158 10.30 -15.61 -11.43
CA VAL A 158 10.69 -14.54 -10.52
C VAL A 158 11.99 -13.92 -11.02
N SER A 159 11.98 -12.60 -11.15
CA SER A 159 13.18 -11.83 -11.45
C SER A 159 13.40 -10.78 -10.36
N PRO A 160 14.57 -10.73 -9.71
CA PRO A 160 14.95 -9.56 -8.92
C PRO A 160 15.07 -8.35 -9.86
N SER A 161 14.68 -7.18 -9.36
CA SER A 161 14.93 -5.91 -10.06
C SER A 161 16.32 -5.39 -9.68
N GLU A 162 16.79 -4.34 -10.37
CA GLU A 162 18.04 -3.68 -9.96
C GLU A 162 17.96 -3.24 -8.50
N ASN A 163 19.00 -3.57 -7.72
CA ASN A 163 19.10 -3.16 -6.33
C ASN A 163 19.27 -1.64 -6.28
N VAL A 164 18.19 -0.94 -5.94
CA VAL A 164 18.22 0.48 -5.59
C VAL A 164 18.51 0.55 -4.09
N THR A 165 19.40 1.45 -3.67
CA THR A 165 19.75 1.59 -2.25
C THR A 165 18.49 1.86 -1.41
N GLY A 166 18.27 1.05 -0.37
CA GLY A 166 17.11 1.19 0.54
C GLY A 166 15.82 0.54 0.04
N GLN A 167 15.83 -0.14 -1.12
CA GLN A 167 14.67 -0.89 -1.62
C GLN A 167 15.09 -2.22 -2.23
N THR A 168 14.28 -3.26 -1.99
CA THR A 168 14.44 -4.55 -2.66
C THR A 168 13.15 -4.92 -3.36
N LYS A 169 13.21 -5.10 -4.69
CA LYS A 169 12.04 -5.40 -5.54
C LYS A 169 12.20 -6.75 -6.25
N PHE A 170 11.18 -7.61 -6.12
CA PHE A 170 11.06 -8.83 -6.91
C PHE A 170 9.80 -8.78 -7.78
N THR A 171 9.90 -9.26 -9.01
CA THR A 171 8.76 -9.34 -9.93
C THR A 171 8.46 -10.79 -10.25
N PHE A 172 7.28 -11.23 -9.82
CA PHE A 172 6.68 -12.50 -10.17
C PHE A 172 5.88 -12.26 -11.44
N SER A 173 6.18 -12.96 -12.52
CA SER A 173 5.47 -12.75 -13.79
C SER A 173 5.24 -14.03 -14.56
N SER A 174 4.17 -14.06 -15.33
CA SER A 174 3.84 -15.18 -16.18
C SER A 174 3.36 -14.72 -17.54
N THR A 175 3.79 -15.47 -18.56
CA THR A 175 3.33 -15.39 -19.95
C THR A 175 2.74 -16.73 -20.42
N ILE A 176 2.60 -17.69 -19.50
CA ILE A 176 2.19 -19.07 -19.77
C ILE A 176 1.00 -19.41 -18.87
N TYR A 177 -0.08 -19.88 -19.46
CA TYR A 177 -1.29 -20.33 -18.76
C TYR A 177 -1.66 -21.72 -19.25
N LYS A 178 -1.87 -22.66 -18.33
CA LYS A 178 -2.15 -24.09 -18.61
C LYS A 178 -1.16 -24.72 -19.58
N GLY A 179 0.14 -24.44 -19.40
CA GLY A 179 1.22 -24.98 -20.23
C GLY A 179 1.30 -24.39 -21.64
N ARG A 180 0.58 -23.30 -21.94
CA ARG A 180 0.61 -22.63 -23.25
C ARG A 180 1.01 -21.17 -23.10
N LYS A 181 1.89 -20.69 -23.98
CA LYS A 181 2.19 -19.27 -24.10
C LYS A 181 0.90 -18.51 -24.43
N MET A 182 0.58 -17.49 -23.64
CA MET A 182 -0.57 -16.62 -23.85
C MET A 182 -0.39 -15.79 -25.14
N ALA A 183 -1.49 -15.38 -25.76
CA ALA A 183 -1.47 -14.63 -27.02
C ALA A 183 -0.98 -13.18 -26.81
N ASN A 184 -0.73 -12.43 -27.90
CA ASN A 184 -0.56 -10.96 -27.88
C ASN A 184 0.45 -10.42 -26.85
N ASP A 185 1.53 -11.17 -26.60
CA ASP A 185 2.52 -10.85 -25.57
C ASP A 185 1.91 -10.59 -24.17
N SER A 186 0.75 -11.20 -23.91
CA SER A 186 0.06 -11.17 -22.63
C SER A 186 0.99 -11.52 -21.49
N LYS A 187 0.98 -10.66 -20.48
CA LYS A 187 1.76 -10.81 -19.27
C LYS A 187 0.92 -10.40 -18.07
N ILE A 188 0.94 -11.24 -17.04
CA ILE A 188 0.53 -10.86 -15.69
C ILE A 188 1.78 -10.74 -14.83
N SER A 189 1.81 -9.74 -13.94
CA SER A 189 2.88 -9.63 -12.96
C SER A 189 2.41 -9.12 -11.61
N PHE A 190 3.06 -9.63 -10.56
CA PHE A 190 3.07 -9.11 -9.21
C PHE A 190 4.47 -8.58 -8.93
N SER A 191 4.61 -7.27 -8.83
CA SER A 191 5.84 -6.61 -8.42
C SER A 191 5.76 -6.29 -6.93
N VAL A 192 6.67 -6.85 -6.14
CA VAL A 192 6.68 -6.73 -4.68
C VAL A 192 7.94 -5.99 -4.26
N VAL A 193 7.80 -4.95 -3.45
CA VAL A 193 8.91 -4.10 -3.01
C VAL A 193 8.85 -3.83 -1.51
N ALA A 194 9.95 -4.12 -0.82
CA ALA A 194 10.17 -3.74 0.58
C ALA A 194 11.16 -2.59 0.67
N TYR A 195 11.07 -1.81 1.76
CA TYR A 195 11.85 -0.61 2.00
C TYR A 195 12.55 -0.69 3.35
N ASP A 196 13.82 -0.32 3.39
CA ASP A 196 14.65 -0.38 4.60
C ASP A 196 14.38 0.79 5.55
N GLU A 197 13.71 1.83 5.06
CA GLU A 197 13.42 3.07 5.79
C GLU A 197 11.96 3.50 5.66
N ASN A 198 11.53 4.33 6.63
CA ASN A 198 10.28 5.05 6.53
C ASN A 198 10.34 6.08 5.41
N GLY A 199 9.33 6.12 4.55
CA GLY A 199 9.35 7.00 3.39
C GLY A 199 8.09 6.89 2.54
N ARG A 200 8.28 7.00 1.22
CA ARG A 200 7.24 6.81 0.23
C ARG A 200 7.76 6.00 -0.94
N GLY A 201 6.88 5.24 -1.57
CA GLY A 201 7.21 4.50 -2.79
C GLY A 201 7.67 5.44 -3.89
N GLU A 202 8.71 5.05 -4.64
CA GLU A 202 9.28 5.87 -5.72
C GLU A 202 8.35 6.03 -6.93
N SER A 203 7.40 5.11 -7.10
CA SER A 203 6.42 5.13 -8.18
C SER A 203 5.04 5.50 -7.66
N LEU A 204 4.23 6.11 -8.53
CA LEU A 204 2.83 6.33 -8.24
C LEU A 204 2.14 5.02 -7.81
N PRO A 205 1.25 5.07 -6.80
CA PRO A 205 0.68 6.26 -6.17
C PRO A 205 1.42 6.73 -4.89
N HIS A 206 2.75 6.53 -4.80
CA HIS A 206 3.61 7.08 -3.74
C HIS A 206 3.10 6.81 -2.30
N LEU A 207 2.58 5.59 -2.07
CA LEU A 207 2.12 5.15 -0.74
C LEU A 207 3.25 5.23 0.28
N ILE A 208 2.90 5.50 1.54
CA ILE A 208 3.86 5.53 2.65
C ILE A 208 4.47 4.14 2.85
N THR A 209 5.76 4.11 3.13
CA THR A 209 6.54 2.88 3.33
C THR A 209 7.08 2.85 4.75
N LYS A 210 7.11 1.64 5.33
CA LYS A 210 7.75 1.33 6.61
C LYS A 210 8.62 0.07 6.46
N PRO A 211 9.67 -0.12 7.27
CA PRO A 211 10.46 -1.36 7.33
C PRO A 211 9.71 -2.58 7.90
N SER A 212 8.43 -2.41 8.24
CA SER A 212 7.46 -3.44 8.63
C SER A 212 6.31 -3.57 7.61
N SER A 213 6.58 -3.21 6.35
CA SER A 213 5.60 -3.23 5.26
C SER A 213 6.28 -3.45 3.91
N PHE A 214 5.47 -3.81 2.93
CA PHE A 214 5.90 -3.87 1.54
C PHE A 214 4.73 -3.53 0.61
N GLN A 215 5.03 -3.08 -0.60
CA GLN A 215 4.03 -2.77 -1.60
C GLN A 215 3.92 -3.89 -2.62
N ILE A 216 2.69 -4.15 -3.07
CA ILE A 216 2.38 -5.07 -4.16
C ILE A 216 1.74 -4.28 -5.28
N GLU A 217 2.30 -4.41 -6.47
CA GLU A 217 1.78 -3.88 -7.72
C GLU A 217 1.34 -5.05 -8.61
N ILE A 218 0.06 -5.06 -8.98
CA ILE A 218 -0.52 -6.03 -9.90
C ILE A 218 -0.64 -5.36 -11.25
N ALA A 219 -0.03 -5.94 -12.30
CA ALA A 219 -0.15 -5.44 -13.66
C ALA A 219 -0.69 -6.52 -14.60
N LEU A 220 -1.75 -6.18 -15.32
CA LEU A 220 -2.33 -6.97 -16.41
C LEU A 220 -1.96 -6.30 -17.72
N ASN A 221 -0.92 -6.79 -18.39
CA ASN A 221 -0.34 -6.18 -19.58
C ASN A 221 -0.69 -7.00 -20.82
N HIS A 222 -1.48 -6.40 -21.72
CA HIS A 222 -2.07 -7.05 -22.90
C HIS A 222 -2.73 -8.39 -22.57
N LEU A 223 -3.30 -8.55 -21.38
CA LEU A 223 -3.75 -9.84 -20.87
C LEU A 223 -4.95 -10.34 -21.67
N PHE A 224 -4.74 -11.45 -22.36
CA PHE A 224 -5.73 -12.15 -23.14
C PHE A 224 -5.62 -13.65 -22.83
N ILE A 225 -6.70 -14.19 -22.27
CA ILE A 225 -6.85 -15.62 -22.02
C ILE A 225 -8.00 -16.09 -22.90
N ASP A 226 -7.73 -17.09 -23.75
CA ASP A 226 -8.74 -17.72 -24.60
C ASP A 226 -9.52 -18.76 -23.79
N PHE A 227 -10.73 -18.39 -23.34
CA PHE A 227 -11.63 -19.28 -22.60
C PHE A 227 -12.52 -20.12 -23.53
N ASN A 228 -12.56 -19.82 -24.83
CA ASN A 228 -13.51 -20.41 -25.78
C ASN A 228 -12.94 -21.62 -26.55
N THR A 229 -11.62 -21.78 -26.59
CA THR A 229 -10.95 -22.87 -27.31
C THR A 229 -11.08 -24.27 -26.69
N TYR A 230 -11.89 -24.44 -25.63
CA TYR A 230 -12.31 -25.77 -25.16
C TYR A 230 -13.59 -26.27 -25.82
N ASP A 231 -14.32 -25.44 -26.57
CA ASP A 231 -15.37 -25.92 -27.45
C ASP A 231 -14.77 -26.32 -28.81
N SER A 232 -14.90 -27.60 -29.12
CA SER A 232 -14.33 -28.35 -30.24
C SER A 232 -14.83 -27.94 -31.64
N HIS A 233 -15.36 -26.72 -31.81
CA HIS A 233 -15.85 -26.22 -33.09
C HIS A 233 -15.13 -24.91 -33.45
N GLY A 234 -13.96 -25.05 -34.06
CA GLY A 234 -13.15 -23.96 -34.55
C GLY A 234 -13.87 -23.14 -35.62
N TYR A 235 -14.39 -21.98 -35.23
CA TYR A 235 -14.69 -20.88 -36.14
C TYR A 235 -14.13 -19.58 -35.55
N ARG A 236 -12.99 -19.13 -36.08
CA ARG A 236 -12.50 -17.77 -35.89
C ARG A 236 -13.20 -16.88 -36.91
N ASN A 237 -14.13 -16.04 -36.46
CA ASN A 237 -14.59 -14.91 -37.27
C ASN A 237 -13.60 -13.77 -37.12
N TYR A 238 -12.79 -13.55 -38.16
CA TYR A 238 -12.08 -12.28 -38.33
C TYR A 238 -13.12 -11.23 -38.76
N GLY A 239 -13.51 -10.37 -37.82
CA GLY A 239 -14.23 -9.14 -38.14
C GLY A 239 -13.34 -8.20 -38.94
N THR A 240 -13.97 -7.42 -39.82
CA THR A 240 -13.33 -6.38 -40.61
C THR A 240 -12.87 -5.22 -39.71
N ASP A 241 -11.86 -4.47 -40.16
CA ASP A 241 -11.01 -3.50 -39.43
C ASP A 241 -11.66 -2.45 -38.49
N ASP A 242 -12.99 -2.39 -38.36
CA ASP A 242 -13.73 -1.48 -37.46
C ASP A 242 -14.52 -2.20 -36.33
N ASP A 243 -14.43 -3.54 -36.22
CA ASP A 243 -15.16 -4.32 -35.23
C ASP A 243 -14.39 -4.47 -33.91
N VAL A 244 -15.03 -4.10 -32.78
CA VAL A 244 -14.51 -4.37 -31.43
C VAL A 244 -14.29 -5.87 -31.25
N ILE A 245 -13.03 -6.30 -31.15
CA ILE A 245 -12.68 -7.71 -30.96
C ILE A 245 -12.99 -8.09 -29.50
N PRO A 246 -13.94 -9.00 -29.25
CA PRO A 246 -14.30 -9.38 -27.88
C PRO A 246 -13.18 -10.19 -27.24
N ILE A 247 -12.94 -9.98 -25.93
CA ILE A 247 -12.03 -10.83 -25.15
C ILE A 247 -12.84 -12.05 -24.72
N SER A 248 -12.51 -13.21 -25.28
CA SER A 248 -13.20 -14.47 -24.98
C SER A 248 -14.73 -14.38 -25.09
N GLY A 249 -15.23 -13.64 -26.09
CA GLY A 249 -16.66 -13.49 -26.36
C GLY A 249 -17.35 -12.37 -25.58
N PHE A 250 -16.64 -11.63 -24.73
CA PHE A 250 -17.17 -10.47 -24.03
C PHE A 250 -16.82 -9.16 -24.75
N TYR A 251 -17.85 -8.36 -25.04
CA TYR A 251 -17.73 -7.05 -25.70
C TYR A 251 -17.44 -5.91 -24.71
N TYR A 252 -17.71 -6.12 -23.43
CA TYR A 252 -17.46 -5.16 -22.35
C TYR A 252 -16.54 -5.77 -21.27
N PRO A 253 -15.33 -6.25 -21.65
CA PRO A 253 -14.51 -7.05 -20.76
C PRO A 253 -13.85 -6.19 -19.68
N ARG A 254 -13.98 -6.63 -18.44
CA ARG A 254 -13.20 -6.13 -17.30
C ARG A 254 -12.57 -7.30 -16.54
N TRP A 255 -11.46 -7.01 -15.87
CA TRP A 255 -10.80 -7.96 -15.01
C TRP A 255 -11.08 -7.67 -13.55
N ALA A 256 -11.24 -8.72 -12.76
CA ALA A 256 -11.14 -8.68 -11.32
C ALA A 256 -10.14 -9.73 -10.84
N VAL A 257 -9.63 -9.54 -9.62
CA VAL A 257 -8.79 -10.52 -8.94
C VAL A 257 -9.42 -10.90 -7.61
N ASP A 258 -9.60 -12.20 -7.40
CA ASP A 258 -10.02 -12.77 -6.13
C ASP A 258 -8.82 -12.96 -5.22
N THR A 259 -8.94 -12.48 -4.00
CA THR A 259 -7.89 -12.53 -3.00
C THR A 259 -8.43 -13.06 -1.68
N ILE A 260 -7.56 -13.77 -0.97
CA ILE A 260 -7.77 -14.19 0.40
C ILE A 260 -6.74 -13.48 1.25
N VAL A 261 -7.20 -12.87 2.33
CA VAL A 261 -6.36 -12.19 3.31
C VAL A 261 -6.53 -12.92 4.63
N VAL A 262 -5.43 -13.21 5.32
CA VAL A 262 -5.44 -13.94 6.58
C VAL A 262 -4.53 -13.29 7.63
N SER A 263 -4.88 -13.49 8.89
CA SER A 263 -4.12 -13.04 10.05
C SER A 263 -4.25 -14.01 11.22
N ASP A 264 -3.23 -14.08 12.07
CA ASP A 264 -3.28 -14.73 13.38
C ASP A 264 -3.75 -13.79 14.51
N ASP A 265 -4.09 -12.54 14.18
CA ASP A 265 -4.67 -11.54 15.09
C ASP A 265 -6.13 -11.89 15.43
N LEU A 266 -6.29 -12.85 16.34
CA LEU A 266 -7.60 -13.37 16.74
C LEU A 266 -8.42 -12.32 17.52
N PRO A 267 -9.72 -12.16 17.23
CA PRO A 267 -10.59 -11.22 17.94
C PRO A 267 -10.73 -11.60 19.42
N LYS A 268 -10.82 -10.60 20.30
CA LYS A 268 -11.09 -10.79 21.74
C LYS A 268 -12.48 -11.43 21.93
N GLU A 269 -12.63 -12.25 22.98
CA GLU A 269 -13.74 -13.21 23.23
C GLU A 269 -15.19 -12.68 23.09
N ASP A 270 -15.44 -11.37 22.95
CA ASP A 270 -16.77 -10.74 22.86
C ASP A 270 -17.01 -9.85 21.59
N GLY A 271 -16.10 -9.83 20.60
CA GLY A 271 -16.13 -8.87 19.47
C GLY A 271 -16.64 -9.40 18.12
N GLU A 272 -17.09 -8.49 17.24
CA GLU A 272 -17.30 -8.78 15.81
C GLU A 272 -15.99 -9.31 15.21
N ARG A 273 -16.05 -10.40 14.45
CA ARG A 273 -14.85 -11.03 13.91
C ARG A 273 -14.23 -10.12 12.84
N GLY A 274 -13.05 -9.58 13.12
CA GLY A 274 -12.00 -9.53 12.12
C GLY A 274 -11.70 -8.17 11.50
N PHE A 275 -11.98 -8.05 10.20
CA PHE A 275 -11.35 -7.05 9.35
C PHE A 275 -12.23 -5.83 9.17
N HIS A 276 -11.64 -4.64 9.30
CA HIS A 276 -12.36 -3.37 9.21
C HIS A 276 -11.88 -2.61 7.98
N MET A 277 -12.83 -2.21 7.13
CA MET A 277 -12.56 -1.32 6.02
C MET A 277 -12.80 0.14 6.44
N GLU A 278 -11.82 1.00 6.21
CA GLU A 278 -11.91 2.44 6.45
C GLU A 278 -11.56 3.21 5.17
N ASN A 279 -12.21 4.35 4.99
CA ASN A 279 -11.97 5.23 3.86
C ASN A 279 -11.71 6.63 4.39
N ASP A 280 -10.44 7.01 4.39
CA ASP A 280 -9.97 8.29 4.88
C ASP A 280 -9.82 9.30 3.74
N LYS A 281 -10.01 10.57 4.09
CA LYS A 281 -9.68 11.67 3.18
C LYS A 281 -8.20 12.04 3.36
N SER A 282 -7.42 11.85 2.30
CA SER A 282 -6.08 12.41 2.18
C SER A 282 -6.18 13.93 2.22
N LEU A 283 -5.33 14.57 3.04
CA LEU A 283 -5.33 16.02 3.23
C LEU A 283 -4.83 16.79 2.00
N ASP A 284 -4.17 16.09 1.09
CA ASP A 284 -3.50 16.65 -0.08
C ASP A 284 -3.31 15.57 -1.18
N ASP A 285 -3.08 16.02 -2.41
CA ASP A 285 -2.88 15.20 -3.62
C ASP A 285 -1.49 15.34 -4.26
N GLU A 286 -0.51 16.00 -3.60
CA GLU A 286 0.86 16.18 -4.11
C GLU A 286 1.50 14.86 -4.57
N TYR A 287 1.21 13.77 -3.84
CA TYR A 287 1.75 12.44 -4.12
C TYR A 287 0.87 11.59 -5.04
N THR A 288 -0.37 11.98 -5.33
CA THR A 288 -1.22 11.31 -6.32
C THR A 288 -2.24 12.33 -6.82
N PRO A 289 -1.90 13.08 -7.88
CA PRO A 289 -2.72 14.19 -8.33
C PRO A 289 -4.18 13.79 -8.54
N GLY A 290 -5.12 14.60 -8.05
CA GLY A 290 -6.56 14.37 -8.20
C GLY A 290 -7.15 13.26 -7.30
N VAL A 291 -6.34 12.57 -6.48
CA VAL A 291 -6.81 11.49 -5.61
C VAL A 291 -6.65 11.88 -4.14
N PHE A 292 -7.77 12.23 -3.51
CA PHE A 292 -7.84 12.68 -2.11
C PHE A 292 -8.39 11.60 -1.17
N ASP A 293 -8.42 10.35 -1.60
CA ASP A 293 -8.98 9.23 -0.84
C ASP A 293 -7.90 8.20 -0.56
N LEU A 294 -7.98 7.59 0.62
CA LEU A 294 -7.13 6.50 1.04
C LEU A 294 -8.01 5.43 1.68
N SER A 295 -8.00 4.24 1.10
CA SER A 295 -8.74 3.10 1.61
C SER A 295 -7.79 2.19 2.38
N SER A 296 -8.25 1.67 3.50
CA SER A 296 -7.50 0.71 4.29
C SER A 296 -8.38 -0.44 4.76
N ILE A 297 -7.75 -1.60 4.96
CA ILE A 297 -8.34 -2.73 5.67
C ILE A 297 -7.40 -3.07 6.82
N THR A 298 -7.91 -3.14 8.04
CA THR A 298 -7.12 -3.40 9.25
C THR A 298 -7.70 -4.53 10.06
N THR A 299 -6.84 -5.31 10.70
CA THR A 299 -7.24 -6.20 11.80
C THR A 299 -7.50 -5.40 13.09
N GLU A 300 -8.13 -6.01 14.08
CA GLU A 300 -8.43 -5.34 15.36
C GLU A 300 -7.17 -4.95 16.15
N GLY A 301 -6.16 -5.82 16.20
CA GLY A 301 -4.87 -5.54 16.82
C GLY A 301 -4.16 -4.32 16.20
N ALA A 302 -4.29 -4.11 14.89
CA ALA A 302 -3.73 -2.93 14.22
C ALA A 302 -4.43 -1.62 14.62
N ARG A 303 -5.69 -1.68 15.09
CA ARG A 303 -6.48 -0.52 15.52
C ARG A 303 -6.37 -0.24 17.01
N GLU A 304 -6.37 -1.28 17.83
CA GLU A 304 -6.48 -1.17 19.29
C GLU A 304 -5.14 -1.30 20.03
N SER A 305 -4.15 -1.95 19.44
CA SER A 305 -2.90 -2.24 20.14
C SER A 305 -2.02 -1.01 20.28
N SER A 306 -1.34 -0.91 21.43
CA SER A 306 -0.26 0.05 21.63
C SER A 306 1.08 -0.43 21.05
N ASP A 307 1.15 -1.69 20.63
CA ASP A 307 2.33 -2.27 20.00
C ASP A 307 2.31 -1.98 18.49
N GLU A 308 3.36 -1.30 18.01
CA GLU A 308 3.49 -0.84 16.63
C GLU A 308 3.58 -1.96 15.59
N LEU A 309 3.69 -3.24 16.00
CA LEU A 309 3.77 -4.39 15.10
C LEU A 309 2.65 -5.42 15.29
N MET A 310 1.64 -5.14 16.11
CA MET A 310 0.49 -6.03 16.32
C MET A 310 -0.62 -5.80 15.28
N GLY A 311 -1.24 -6.89 14.84
CA GLY A 311 -2.20 -6.89 13.74
C GLY A 311 -1.57 -6.59 12.37
N GLY A 312 -2.42 -6.46 11.36
CA GLY A 312 -2.01 -6.21 9.99
C GLY A 312 -2.92 -5.23 9.28
N TYR A 313 -2.38 -4.61 8.23
CA TYR A 313 -3.13 -3.70 7.39
C TYR A 313 -2.85 -3.87 5.90
N LEU A 314 -3.86 -3.55 5.10
CA LEU A 314 -3.78 -3.23 3.69
C LEU A 314 -4.14 -1.76 3.50
N GLN A 315 -3.43 -1.04 2.64
CA GLN A 315 -3.73 0.36 2.35
C GLN A 315 -3.50 0.66 0.87
N TRP A 316 -4.42 1.38 0.24
CA TRP A 316 -4.28 1.80 -1.15
C TRP A 316 -4.97 3.14 -1.40
N ARG A 317 -4.52 3.82 -2.44
CA ARG A 317 -5.30 4.91 -3.04
C ARG A 317 -6.26 4.28 -4.07
N PRO A 318 -7.52 4.73 -4.17
CA PRO A 318 -8.51 4.16 -5.08
C PRO A 318 -8.25 4.61 -6.52
N VAL A 319 -7.10 4.22 -7.06
CA VAL A 319 -6.65 4.54 -8.40
C VAL A 319 -5.94 3.32 -9.01
N CYS A 320 -6.24 3.05 -10.26
CA CYS A 320 -5.53 2.11 -11.12
C CYS A 320 -5.05 2.85 -12.35
N TYR A 321 -3.88 2.49 -12.87
CA TYR A 321 -3.32 3.10 -14.07
C TYR A 321 -3.59 2.22 -15.30
N LEU A 322 -3.96 2.86 -16.40
CA LEU A 322 -4.29 2.23 -17.68
C LEU A 322 -3.10 2.25 -18.66
N THR A 323 -1.96 2.82 -18.25
CA THR A 323 -0.71 2.84 -19.01
C THR A 323 0.48 2.62 -18.08
N SER A 324 1.58 2.08 -18.62
CA SER A 324 2.78 1.72 -17.83
C SER A 324 3.57 2.91 -17.30
N ASP A 325 3.38 4.11 -17.85
CA ASP A 325 3.97 5.36 -17.37
C ASP A 325 3.18 6.01 -16.23
N LYS A 326 2.04 5.40 -15.83
CA LYS A 326 1.19 5.82 -14.71
C LYS A 326 0.69 7.26 -14.84
N ASP A 327 0.36 7.70 -16.05
CA ASP A 327 -0.26 9.02 -16.27
C ASP A 327 -1.66 9.04 -15.65
N ILE A 328 -1.92 10.02 -14.79
CA ILE A 328 -3.20 10.22 -14.10
C ILE A 328 -4.37 10.43 -15.08
N ASN A 329 -4.12 10.96 -16.27
CA ASN A 329 -5.16 11.11 -17.30
C ASN A 329 -5.66 9.77 -17.83
N PHE A 330 -4.85 8.72 -17.67
CA PHE A 330 -5.16 7.34 -18.02
C PHE A 330 -5.29 6.52 -16.74
N SER A 331 -6.25 6.91 -15.90
CA SER A 331 -6.55 6.21 -14.65
C SER A 331 -8.01 5.74 -14.57
N THR A 332 -8.24 4.72 -13.74
CA THR A 332 -9.55 4.16 -13.38
C THR A 332 -9.56 3.79 -11.90
N TYR A 333 -10.59 3.08 -11.43
CA TYR A 333 -10.79 2.76 -10.00
C TYR A 333 -10.74 1.25 -9.72
N PRO A 334 -10.17 0.84 -8.57
CA PRO A 334 -10.39 -0.49 -8.01
C PRO A 334 -11.71 -0.51 -7.24
N ASN A 335 -12.59 -1.44 -7.56
CA ASN A 335 -13.86 -1.66 -6.88
C ASN A 335 -13.77 -2.92 -6.03
N LEU A 336 -13.82 -2.73 -4.70
CA LEU A 336 -13.87 -3.81 -3.73
C LEU A 336 -15.29 -3.92 -3.14
N ASN A 337 -15.64 -5.13 -2.73
CA ASN A 337 -16.83 -5.35 -1.92
C ASN A 337 -16.56 -4.92 -0.46
N ASN A 338 -17.42 -4.04 0.07
CA ASN A 338 -17.29 -3.51 1.43
C ASN A 338 -17.65 -4.52 2.53
N SER A 339 -18.31 -5.63 2.19
CA SER A 339 -18.89 -6.54 3.19
C SER A 339 -17.89 -7.45 3.92
N LEU A 340 -16.60 -7.44 3.52
CA LEU A 340 -15.48 -8.26 4.05
C LEU A 340 -15.91 -9.52 4.84
N PRO A 341 -16.66 -10.46 4.23
CA PRO A 341 -17.25 -11.55 4.98
C PRO A 341 -16.14 -12.48 5.49
N PRO A 342 -16.18 -12.88 6.78
CA PRO A 342 -15.21 -13.83 7.31
C PRO A 342 -15.40 -15.18 6.61
N ILE A 343 -14.28 -15.85 6.34
CA ILE A 343 -14.27 -17.14 5.66
C ILE A 343 -13.74 -18.23 6.57
N ASP A 344 -14.22 -19.45 6.36
CA ASP A 344 -13.65 -20.66 6.95
C ASP A 344 -12.60 -21.22 5.99
N LEU A 345 -11.33 -21.13 6.38
CA LEU A 345 -10.18 -21.47 5.54
C LEU A 345 -10.10 -22.97 5.20
N GLU A 346 -10.73 -23.85 5.98
CA GLU A 346 -10.74 -25.30 5.74
C GLU A 346 -11.51 -25.67 4.47
N HIS A 347 -12.59 -24.93 4.19
CA HIS A 347 -13.51 -25.21 3.09
C HIS A 347 -13.16 -24.49 1.78
N ILE A 348 -12.02 -23.81 1.75
CA ILE A 348 -11.56 -23.12 0.55
C ILE A 348 -10.60 -24.03 -0.19
N ASP A 349 -11.09 -24.58 -1.32
CA ASP A 349 -10.34 -25.53 -2.16
C ASP A 349 -8.93 -25.06 -2.54
N ASN A 350 -8.74 -23.74 -2.68
CA ASN A 350 -7.47 -23.13 -3.08
C ASN A 350 -6.60 -22.64 -1.90
N ALA A 351 -7.12 -22.59 -0.66
CA ALA A 351 -6.34 -22.12 0.48
C ALA A 351 -5.15 -23.04 0.76
N ASN A 352 -5.29 -24.34 0.48
CA ASN A 352 -4.22 -25.33 0.58
C ASN A 352 -3.05 -25.13 -0.41
N ARG A 353 -3.24 -24.30 -1.45
CA ARG A 353 -2.21 -23.95 -2.46
C ARG A 353 -1.47 -22.66 -2.13
N SER A 354 -1.83 -22.02 -1.01
CA SER A 354 -1.24 -20.77 -0.57
C SER A 354 -0.02 -20.98 0.33
N LEU A 355 0.81 -19.96 0.43
CA LEU A 355 1.94 -19.95 1.36
C LEU A 355 1.51 -20.11 2.84
N PHE A 356 0.28 -19.72 3.19
CA PHE A 356 -0.26 -19.90 4.55
C PHE A 356 -0.47 -21.35 4.91
N TYR A 357 -0.94 -22.18 3.98
CA TYR A 357 -1.12 -23.60 4.26
C TYR A 357 0.22 -24.30 4.48
N VAL A 358 1.26 -23.90 3.75
CA VAL A 358 2.59 -24.43 3.97
C VAL A 358 3.20 -23.95 5.29
N LEU A 359 2.84 -22.75 5.77
CA LEU A 359 3.32 -22.20 7.03
C LEU A 359 2.58 -22.73 8.27
N PHE A 360 1.25 -22.78 8.23
CA PHE A 360 0.40 -23.13 9.37
C PHE A 360 -0.13 -24.56 9.32
N GLY A 361 -0.13 -25.19 8.14
CA GLY A 361 -0.65 -26.54 7.93
C GLY A 361 -2.08 -26.67 8.44
N ASN A 362 -2.32 -27.70 9.24
CA ASN A 362 -3.65 -27.95 9.83
C ASN A 362 -4.06 -26.90 10.89
N ASN A 363 -3.13 -26.04 11.34
CA ASN A 363 -3.45 -24.93 12.24
C ASN A 363 -3.99 -23.70 11.51
N ILE A 364 -4.22 -23.78 10.19
CA ILE A 364 -4.85 -22.70 9.42
C ILE A 364 -6.24 -22.33 9.98
N ASN A 365 -6.90 -23.27 10.68
CA ASN A 365 -8.17 -23.07 11.37
C ASN A 365 -8.09 -22.10 12.56
N ASN A 366 -6.87 -21.81 13.05
CA ASN A 366 -6.63 -20.84 14.12
C ASN A 366 -6.36 -19.43 13.57
N LEU A 367 -6.53 -19.22 12.27
CA LEU A 367 -6.40 -17.91 11.63
C LEU A 367 -7.78 -17.33 11.36
N ILE A 368 -7.87 -16.00 11.34
CA ILE A 368 -8.98 -15.30 10.73
C ILE A 368 -8.65 -14.96 9.28
N GLY A 369 -9.67 -14.91 8.43
CA GLY A 369 -9.50 -14.44 7.07
C GLY A 369 -10.79 -13.93 6.47
N PHE A 370 -10.66 -13.19 5.36
CA PHE A 370 -11.76 -12.82 4.48
C PHE A 370 -11.37 -13.02 3.02
N GLN A 371 -12.38 -13.23 2.17
CA GLN A 371 -12.21 -13.25 0.73
C GLN A 371 -12.83 -11.99 0.13
N THR A 372 -12.13 -11.37 -0.81
CA THR A 372 -12.65 -10.22 -1.57
C THR A 372 -12.25 -10.30 -3.03
N SER A 373 -13.05 -9.65 -3.87
CA SER A 373 -12.77 -9.50 -5.31
C SER A 373 -12.51 -8.03 -5.59
N VAL A 374 -11.36 -7.74 -6.19
CA VAL A 374 -10.99 -6.39 -6.63
C VAL A 374 -11.26 -6.29 -8.12
N ALA A 375 -12.31 -5.59 -8.53
CA ALA A 375 -12.65 -5.35 -9.94
C ALA A 375 -12.07 -4.04 -10.44
N PHE A 376 -11.43 -4.04 -11.60
CA PHE A 376 -10.77 -2.85 -12.16
C PHE A 376 -11.66 -2.16 -13.18
N GLY A 377 -12.06 -0.91 -12.89
CA GLY A 377 -12.87 -0.15 -13.83
C GLY A 377 -13.69 0.98 -13.24
N LEU A 378 -14.08 1.90 -14.11
CA LEU A 378 -15.07 2.94 -13.83
C LEU A 378 -15.95 3.10 -15.06
N SER A 379 -17.19 3.54 -14.84
CA SER A 379 -18.09 3.89 -15.93
C SER A 379 -17.43 4.81 -16.95
N LYS A 380 -17.57 4.47 -18.24
CA LYS A 380 -17.07 5.21 -19.41
C LYS A 380 -15.56 5.27 -19.58
N ASP A 381 -14.80 4.43 -18.88
CA ASP A 381 -13.34 4.35 -19.07
C ASP A 381 -12.95 3.66 -20.39
N GLY A 382 -13.88 2.94 -21.03
CA GLY A 382 -13.69 2.21 -22.27
C GLY A 382 -13.32 0.73 -22.09
N PHE A 383 -13.53 0.20 -20.88
CA PHE A 383 -13.25 -1.19 -20.51
C PHE A 383 -11.76 -1.54 -20.66
N TYR A 384 -11.40 -2.81 -20.42
CA TYR A 384 -10.00 -3.23 -20.52
C TYR A 384 -9.44 -3.08 -21.95
N THR A 385 -10.28 -3.28 -22.98
CA THR A 385 -9.89 -3.30 -24.40
C THR A 385 -9.35 -1.97 -24.93
N LYS A 386 -9.66 -0.84 -24.30
CA LYS A 386 -9.21 0.47 -24.80
C LYS A 386 -7.71 0.66 -24.66
N TYR A 387 -7.12 0.17 -23.57
CA TYR A 387 -5.69 0.31 -23.29
C TYR A 387 -4.96 -1.03 -23.24
N ASN A 388 -5.69 -2.13 -23.07
CA ASN A 388 -5.13 -3.48 -22.84
C ASN A 388 -4.10 -3.49 -21.71
N TYR A 389 -4.26 -2.59 -20.74
CA TYR A 389 -3.35 -2.45 -19.62
C TYR A 389 -4.13 -1.97 -18.40
N THR A 390 -3.84 -2.57 -17.26
CA THR A 390 -4.35 -2.10 -15.98
C THR A 390 -3.34 -2.46 -14.91
N GLU A 391 -3.05 -1.52 -14.03
CA GLU A 391 -2.13 -1.67 -12.93
C GLU A 391 -2.73 -1.10 -11.65
N TRP A 392 -2.57 -1.82 -10.54
CA TRP A 392 -3.02 -1.39 -9.23
C TRP A 392 -1.95 -1.67 -8.18
N THR A 393 -1.71 -0.69 -7.31
CA THR A 393 -0.71 -0.78 -6.24
C THR A 393 -1.38 -0.61 -4.89
N PHE A 394 -1.01 -1.47 -3.95
CA PHE A 394 -1.39 -1.34 -2.54
C PHE A 394 -0.23 -1.71 -1.62
N SER A 395 -0.26 -1.22 -0.39
CA SER A 395 0.69 -1.52 0.67
C SER A 395 0.11 -2.56 1.62
N MET A 396 0.96 -3.44 2.11
CA MET A 396 0.63 -4.42 3.15
C MET A 396 1.70 -4.37 4.25
N GLY A 397 1.30 -4.35 5.51
CA GLY A 397 2.25 -4.32 6.62
C GLY A 397 1.67 -4.77 7.95
N LEU A 398 2.52 -4.76 8.96
CA LEU A 398 2.16 -5.04 10.35
C LEU A 398 1.92 -3.74 11.12
N GLY A 399 1.04 -3.79 12.12
CA GLY A 399 0.80 -2.67 13.01
C GLY A 399 -0.17 -1.62 12.50
N ALA A 400 -0.06 -0.42 13.05
CA ALA A 400 -0.91 0.71 12.70
C ALA A 400 -0.70 1.18 11.26
N VAL A 401 -1.81 1.47 10.58
CA VAL A 401 -1.83 2.06 9.24
C VAL A 401 -1.03 3.37 9.23
N PRO A 402 -0.21 3.63 8.20
CA PRO A 402 0.49 4.90 8.08
C PRO A 402 -0.48 6.07 7.83
N ASP A 403 -0.37 7.11 8.66
CA ASP A 403 -1.14 8.35 8.51
C ASP A 403 -0.57 9.27 7.42
N GLU A 404 -1.45 9.85 6.61
CA GLU A 404 -1.09 10.87 5.63
C GLU A 404 -0.87 12.24 6.30
N SER A 405 0.36 12.74 6.26
CA SER A 405 0.72 14.09 6.74
C SER A 405 0.98 15.05 5.58
N PHE A 406 0.78 16.36 5.79
CA PHE A 406 1.17 17.37 4.81
C PHE A 406 2.63 17.24 4.38
N SER A 407 2.88 17.40 3.08
CA SER A 407 4.24 17.52 2.56
C SER A 407 4.99 18.65 3.25
N THR A 408 6.29 18.46 3.45
CA THR A 408 7.16 19.50 4.01
C THR A 408 7.09 20.77 3.17
N LEU A 409 6.93 20.64 1.84
CA LEU A 409 6.78 21.77 0.93
C LEU A 409 5.50 22.56 1.22
N ILE A 410 4.37 21.88 1.39
CA ILE A 410 3.08 22.53 1.70
C ILE A 410 3.13 23.19 3.08
N ILE A 411 3.70 22.51 4.07
CA ILE A 411 3.89 23.09 5.41
C ILE A 411 4.69 24.40 5.31
N ILE A 412 5.76 24.43 4.50
CA ILE A 412 6.55 25.65 4.26
C ILE A 412 5.71 26.72 3.57
N ILE A 413 4.98 26.39 2.50
CA ILE A 413 4.14 27.35 1.76
C ILE A 413 3.08 27.97 2.69
N ILE A 414 2.35 27.14 3.44
CA ILE A 414 1.33 27.60 4.40
C ILE A 414 1.98 28.46 5.48
N SER A 415 3.13 28.03 6.02
CA SER A 415 3.85 28.77 7.05
C SER A 415 4.29 30.17 6.56
N VAL A 416 4.75 30.30 5.32
CA VAL A 416 5.13 31.58 4.73
C VAL A 416 3.90 32.42 4.41
N ALA A 417 2.89 31.83 3.77
CA ALA A 417 1.69 32.51 3.29
C ALA A 417 0.83 33.06 4.43
N VAL A 418 0.68 32.32 5.53
CA VAL A 418 -0.11 32.71 6.70
C VAL A 418 0.76 33.40 7.75
N GLY A 419 2.00 32.92 7.95
CA GLY A 419 2.90 33.43 8.97
C GLY A 419 3.31 34.88 8.75
N ILE A 420 3.61 35.29 7.50
CA ILE A 420 4.01 36.68 7.22
C ILE A 420 2.86 37.66 7.51
N PRO A 421 1.62 37.47 6.99
CA PRO A 421 0.49 38.33 7.33
C PRO A 421 0.19 38.36 8.83
N ALA A 422 0.20 37.21 9.51
CA ALA A 422 -0.06 37.14 10.96
C ALA A 422 0.96 37.96 11.76
N LEU A 423 2.25 37.86 11.42
CA LEU A 423 3.29 38.68 12.04
C LEU A 423 3.07 40.18 11.78
N LEU A 424 2.71 40.57 10.56
CA LEU A 424 2.40 41.97 10.25
C LEU A 424 1.22 42.49 11.07
N PHE A 425 0.16 41.68 11.28
CA PHE A 425 -0.96 42.06 12.13
C PHE A 425 -0.57 42.18 13.61
N ILE A 426 0.24 41.25 14.13
CA ILE A 426 0.70 41.29 15.52
C ILE A 426 1.60 42.52 15.76
N PHE A 427 2.62 42.72 14.92
CA PHE A 427 3.53 43.85 15.06
C PHE A 427 2.82 45.19 14.79
N GLY A 428 1.96 45.26 13.78
CA GLY A 428 1.14 46.43 13.49
C GLY A 428 0.19 46.77 14.64
N GLY A 429 -0.49 45.76 15.19
CA GLY A 429 -1.38 45.89 16.35
C GLY A 429 -0.64 46.34 17.61
N ALA A 430 0.49 45.70 17.94
CA ALA A 430 1.34 46.09 19.07
C ALA A 430 1.87 47.53 18.91
N TYR A 431 2.30 47.91 17.71
CA TYR A 431 2.75 49.26 17.40
C TYR A 431 1.63 50.29 17.63
N LEU A 432 0.42 50.02 17.13
CA LEU A 432 -0.73 50.90 17.34
C LEU A 432 -1.14 50.99 18.82
N ALA A 433 -1.12 49.88 19.54
CA ALA A 433 -1.43 49.84 20.98
C ALA A 433 -0.42 50.67 21.79
N MET A 434 0.88 50.49 21.54
CA MET A 434 1.94 51.30 22.18
C MET A 434 1.80 52.78 21.86
N ARG A 435 1.46 53.13 20.61
CA ARG A 435 1.23 54.52 20.19
C ARG A 435 0.00 55.15 20.87
N LYS A 436 -1.05 54.37 21.14
CA LYS A 436 -2.25 54.85 21.83
C LYS A 436 -1.99 55.08 23.32
N LEU A 437 -1.28 54.16 23.98
CA LEU A 437 -0.90 54.29 25.40
C LEU A 437 0.02 55.49 25.67
N THR A 438 0.93 55.81 24.75
CA THR A 438 1.82 56.97 24.87
C THR A 438 1.09 58.31 24.69
N ARG A 439 0.04 58.38 23.85
CA ARG A 439 -0.78 59.59 23.68
C ARG A 439 -1.74 59.85 24.85
N GLY A 440 -2.26 58.80 25.51
CA GLY A 440 -3.20 58.93 26.62
C GLY A 440 -2.62 59.57 27.91
N ARG A 441 -1.28 59.61 28.06
CA ARG A 441 -0.61 60.23 29.21
C ARG A 441 -0.43 61.76 29.09
N GLY A 442 -0.75 62.36 27.94
CA GLY A 442 -0.44 63.77 27.64
C GLY A 442 -1.55 64.80 27.90
N GLN A 443 -2.71 64.42 28.45
CA GLN A 443 -3.88 65.32 28.58
C GLN A 443 -4.47 65.42 30.00
N ILE A 444 -3.67 65.25 31.05
CA ILE A 444 -4.05 65.72 32.41
C ILE A 444 -3.03 66.79 32.82
N LEU A 445 -3.20 68.00 32.30
CA LEU A 445 -2.64 69.21 32.88
C LEU A 445 -3.84 70.02 33.37
N ILE A 446 -4.06 69.99 34.68
CA ILE A 446 -4.96 70.88 35.41
C ILE A 446 -4.43 72.30 35.20
N THR A 447 -5.21 73.17 34.56
CA THR A 447 -5.03 74.61 34.67
C THR A 447 -5.59 75.05 36.02
N GLU A 448 -4.71 75.32 36.99
CA GLU A 448 -5.03 76.16 38.14
C GLU A 448 -4.85 77.62 37.71
N GLU A 449 -5.94 78.39 37.73
CA GLU A 449 -5.94 79.81 38.10
C GLU A 449 -6.78 79.97 39.37
#